data_AF-A0A962TGY6-F1
#
_entry.id   AF-A0A962TGY6-F1
#
_cell.length_a   1.000
_cell.length_b   1.000
_cell.length_c   1.000
_cell.angle_alpha   90.00
_cell.angle_beta   90.00
_cell.angle_gamma   90.00
#
_symmetry.space_group_name_H-M   'P 1'
#
loop_
_entity.id
_entity.type
_entity.pdbx_description
1 polymer ?
#
loop_
_entity_poly.entity_id
_entity_poly.type
_entity_poly.pdbx_seq_one_letter_code
_entity_poly.pdbx_strand_id
1 'polypeptide(L)'
;VLIICRAGCEYRAIVGALGLDTAQPPQGDQKRIIATYSYRDANGNEISQKVRYEPKDFRQRWPDGKGGWLWKKPKDAPAVLYRLPEVLAAKAQGATIYCVEGERDVDQLAALGIVATTNIEGASKPGKRAKWRPDYTAQLAGAAPCGAGAGQRRPRPRPHAAHCAAVAGQSR
;
A
#
# COMPACT_ATOMS: atom_id res chain seq x y z
N VAL A 1 -8.26 -1.36 -32.24
CA VAL A 1 -8.66 -1.17 -33.65
C VAL A 1 -8.70 0.31 -33.93
N LEU A 2 -8.07 0.79 -35.00
CA LEU A 2 -8.08 2.20 -35.41
C LEU A 2 -8.93 2.33 -36.68
N ILE A 3 -9.96 3.18 -36.65
CA ILE A 3 -10.85 3.44 -37.79
C ILE A 3 -10.63 4.89 -38.21
N ILE A 4 -10.10 5.08 -39.43
CA ILE A 4 -9.90 6.40 -40.05
C ILE A 4 -10.42 6.35 -41.48
N CYS A 5 -11.21 7.35 -41.89
CA CYS A 5 -11.65 7.47 -43.28
C CYS A 5 -10.73 8.42 -44.05
N ARG A 6 -10.11 7.93 -45.12
CA ARG A 6 -9.27 8.73 -46.02
C ARG A 6 -10.04 9.67 -46.94
N ALA A 7 -11.36 9.53 -47.02
CA ALA A 7 -12.25 10.43 -47.75
C ALA A 7 -12.77 11.60 -46.89
N GLY A 8 -12.33 11.72 -45.64
CA GLY A 8 -12.69 12.84 -44.76
C GLY A 8 -14.04 12.72 -44.06
N CYS A 9 -14.68 11.55 -44.07
CA CYS A 9 -15.94 11.33 -43.37
C CYS A 9 -15.79 11.50 -41.86
N GLU A 10 -16.81 12.06 -41.21
CA GLU A 10 -16.86 12.12 -39.76
C GLU A 10 -17.00 10.73 -39.14
N TYR A 11 -16.35 10.53 -38.00
CA TYR A 11 -16.32 9.27 -37.25
C TYR A 11 -17.71 8.64 -37.07
N ARG A 12 -18.72 9.44 -36.70
CA ARG A 12 -20.10 8.94 -36.47
C ARG A 12 -20.76 8.39 -37.74
N ALA A 13 -20.51 9.00 -38.89
CA ALA A 13 -21.06 8.54 -40.16
C ALA A 13 -20.47 7.19 -40.58
N ILE A 14 -19.17 6.99 -40.32
CA ILE A 14 -18.46 5.73 -40.63
C ILE A 14 -18.99 4.60 -39.73
N VAL A 15 -19.07 4.86 -38.43
CA VAL A 15 -19.47 3.84 -37.46
C VAL A 15 -20.93 3.42 -37.66
N GLY A 16 -21.82 4.39 -37.95
CA GLY A 16 -23.21 4.11 -38.30
C GLY A 16 -23.38 3.32 -39.60
N ALA A 17 -22.62 3.65 -40.65
CA ALA A 17 -22.67 2.92 -41.93
C ALA A 17 -22.15 1.48 -41.80
N LEU A 18 -21.19 1.24 -40.92
CA LEU A 18 -20.63 -0.10 -40.66
C LEU A 18 -21.49 -0.94 -39.71
N GLY A 19 -22.61 -0.42 -39.20
CA GLY A 19 -23.44 -1.10 -38.21
C GLY A 19 -22.69 -1.44 -36.92
N LEU A 20 -21.59 -0.72 -36.65
CA LEU A 20 -20.81 -0.88 -35.45
C LEU A 20 -21.56 -0.14 -34.34
N ASP A 21 -21.88 -0.87 -33.27
CA ASP A 21 -22.53 -0.25 -32.12
C ASP A 21 -21.54 0.73 -31.47
N THR A 22 -21.82 2.03 -31.55
CA THR A 22 -21.22 3.01 -30.63
C THR A 22 -21.87 2.81 -29.28
N ALA A 23 -21.67 1.63 -28.68
CA ALA A 23 -22.10 1.39 -27.32
C ALA A 23 -21.63 2.58 -26.49
N GLN A 24 -22.57 3.22 -25.79
CA GLN A 24 -22.30 4.31 -24.87
C GLN A 24 -21.05 3.97 -24.05
N PRO A 25 -20.18 4.94 -23.72
CA PRO A 25 -19.09 4.68 -22.79
C PRO A 25 -19.70 3.97 -21.57
N PRO A 26 -19.12 2.84 -21.11
CA PRO A 26 -19.73 2.04 -20.06
C PRO A 26 -20.09 2.96 -18.91
N GLN A 27 -21.37 2.95 -18.54
CA GLN A 27 -21.93 3.78 -17.49
C GLN A 27 -21.11 3.51 -16.23
N GLY A 28 -20.35 4.52 -15.80
CA GLY A 28 -19.06 4.37 -15.12
C GLY A 28 -18.99 3.22 -14.13
N ASP A 29 -18.00 2.34 -14.31
CA ASP A 29 -17.71 1.20 -13.44
C ASP A 29 -17.90 1.60 -11.97
N GLN A 30 -18.96 1.08 -11.34
CA GLN A 30 -19.19 1.31 -9.92
C GLN A 30 -18.00 0.73 -9.17
N LYS A 31 -17.15 1.62 -8.62
CA LYS A 31 -15.97 1.21 -7.88
C LYS A 31 -16.38 0.38 -6.66
N ARG A 32 -16.07 -0.91 -6.68
CA ARG A 32 -16.35 -1.84 -5.57
C ARG A 32 -15.14 -1.96 -4.67
N ILE A 33 -15.30 -1.80 -3.35
CA ILE A 33 -14.22 -2.10 -2.40
C ILE A 33 -13.99 -3.61 -2.37
N ILE A 34 -12.75 -4.03 -2.65
CA ILE A 34 -12.33 -5.44 -2.65
C ILE A 34 -11.39 -5.79 -1.49
N ALA A 35 -10.77 -4.80 -0.85
CA ALA A 35 -9.99 -4.98 0.37
C ALA A 35 -9.97 -3.72 1.22
N THR A 36 -9.88 -3.88 2.54
CA THR A 36 -9.73 -2.81 3.52
C THR A 36 -8.60 -3.18 4.47
N TYR A 37 -7.59 -2.33 4.55
CA TYR A 37 -6.43 -2.51 5.42
C TYR A 37 -6.45 -1.50 6.55
N SER A 38 -6.64 -1.97 7.77
CA SER A 38 -6.73 -1.14 8.98
C SER A 38 -5.36 -0.86 9.59
N TYR A 39 -5.05 0.42 9.76
CA TYR A 39 -3.88 0.90 10.49
C TYR A 39 -4.28 1.18 11.92
N ARG A 40 -3.57 0.56 12.86
CA ARG A 40 -3.89 0.61 14.29
C ARG A 40 -2.72 1.17 15.08
N ASP A 41 -3.02 1.92 16.14
CA ASP A 41 -2.01 2.34 17.10
C ASP A 41 -1.47 1.16 17.93
N ALA A 42 -0.54 1.42 18.85
CA ALA A 42 0.04 0.40 19.72
C ALA A 42 -0.98 -0.32 20.62
N ASN A 43 -2.11 0.32 20.91
CA ASN A 43 -3.19 -0.25 21.73
C ASN A 43 -4.22 -1.01 20.89
N GLY A 44 -4.05 -1.05 19.57
CA GLY A 44 -4.97 -1.70 18.64
C GLY A 44 -6.15 -0.83 18.19
N ASN A 45 -6.18 0.46 18.55
CA ASN A 45 -7.23 1.39 18.12
C ASN A 45 -7.03 1.74 16.65
N GLU A 46 -8.12 1.78 15.88
CA GLU A 46 -8.07 2.10 14.46
C GLU A 46 -7.84 3.59 14.22
N ILE A 47 -6.75 3.91 13.54
CA ILE A 47 -6.32 5.28 13.22
C ILE A 47 -6.71 5.67 11.80
N SER A 48 -6.57 4.74 10.87
CA SER A 48 -6.92 4.96 9.47
C SER A 48 -7.13 3.64 8.75
N GLN A 49 -7.70 3.71 7.56
CA GLN A 49 -7.83 2.59 6.66
C GLN A 49 -7.34 2.95 5.28
N LYS A 50 -6.77 1.97 4.59
CA LYS A 50 -6.54 2.01 3.16
C LYS A 50 -7.48 1.04 2.47
N VAL A 51 -8.31 1.55 1.57
CA VAL A 51 -9.26 0.75 0.79
C VAL A 51 -8.74 0.54 -0.62
N ARG A 52 -8.92 -0.67 -1.14
CA ARG A 52 -8.62 -1.04 -2.52
C ARG A 52 -9.93 -1.27 -3.26
N TYR A 53 -10.06 -0.69 -4.44
CA TYR A 53 -11.21 -0.84 -5.32
C TYR A 53 -10.93 -1.73 -6.54
N GLU A 54 -12.02 -2.19 -7.15
CA GLU A 54 -12.13 -2.74 -8.50
C GLU A 54 -13.05 -1.80 -9.32
N PRO A 55 -12.62 -1.26 -10.48
CA PRO A 55 -11.27 -1.31 -11.05
C PRO A 55 -10.19 -0.71 -10.14
N LYS A 56 -8.92 -1.08 -10.35
CA LYS A 56 -7.79 -0.79 -9.46
C LYS A 56 -7.69 0.70 -9.09
N ASP A 57 -8.11 1.01 -7.87
CA ASP A 57 -7.93 2.31 -7.22
C ASP A 57 -7.62 2.11 -5.73
N PHE A 58 -6.90 3.05 -5.13
CA PHE A 58 -6.59 3.03 -3.70
C PHE A 58 -6.99 4.35 -3.07
N ARG A 59 -7.71 4.29 -1.95
CA ARG A 59 -8.06 5.48 -1.16
C ARG A 59 -7.73 5.27 0.30
N GLN A 60 -7.48 6.36 1.01
CA GLN A 60 -7.25 6.37 2.44
C GLN A 60 -8.42 7.06 3.12
N ARG A 61 -8.80 6.59 4.31
CA ARG A 61 -9.85 7.19 5.13
C ARG A 61 -9.49 7.13 6.61
N TRP A 62 -10.01 8.07 7.39
CA TRP A 62 -9.81 8.20 8.83
C TRP A 62 -11.17 8.19 9.54
N PRO A 63 -11.29 7.60 10.73
CA PRO A 63 -12.52 7.67 11.50
C PRO A 63 -12.83 9.14 11.86
N ASP A 64 -14.10 9.53 11.78
CA ASP A 64 -14.56 10.88 12.14
C ASP A 64 -14.96 11.02 13.63
N GLY A 65 -14.84 9.93 14.40
CA GLY A 65 -15.25 9.84 15.81
C GLY A 65 -16.75 9.68 16.03
N LYS A 66 -17.57 9.63 14.97
CA LYS A 66 -19.05 9.51 15.00
C LYS A 66 -19.56 8.28 14.25
N GLY A 67 -18.66 7.35 13.91
CA GLY A 67 -18.98 6.14 13.13
C GLY A 67 -18.91 6.33 11.61
N GLY A 68 -18.50 7.52 11.14
CA GLY A 68 -18.26 7.83 9.74
C GLY A 68 -16.78 7.89 9.36
N TRP A 69 -16.52 8.38 8.14
CA TRP A 69 -15.20 8.38 7.52
C TRP A 69 -14.84 9.74 6.91
N LEU A 70 -13.67 10.24 7.28
CA LEU A 70 -12.99 11.36 6.63
C LEU A 70 -12.15 10.81 5.48
N TRP A 71 -12.41 11.25 4.25
CA TRP A 71 -11.64 10.87 3.05
C TRP A 71 -10.49 11.83 2.73
N LYS A 72 -10.41 12.93 3.48
CA LYS A 72 -9.30 13.87 3.45
C LYS A 72 -8.41 13.61 4.66
N LYS A 73 -7.10 13.50 4.43
CA LYS A 73 -6.11 13.30 5.49
C LYS A 73 -6.17 14.44 6.53
N PRO A 74 -6.43 14.14 7.80
CA PRO A 74 -6.27 15.11 8.89
C PRO A 74 -4.82 15.62 8.96
N LYS A 75 -4.61 16.88 9.33
CA LYS A 75 -3.27 17.49 9.37
C LYS A 75 -2.34 16.83 10.39
N ASP A 76 -2.93 16.37 11.48
CA ASP A 76 -2.36 15.76 12.67
C ASP A 76 -2.41 14.22 12.63
N ALA A 77 -2.83 13.63 11.49
CA ALA A 77 -2.90 12.18 11.36
C ALA A 77 -1.51 11.53 11.57
N PRO A 78 -1.36 10.65 12.58
CA PRO A 78 -0.07 10.05 12.86
C PRO A 78 0.36 9.11 11.74
N ALA A 79 1.66 9.06 11.48
CA ALA A 79 2.24 8.06 10.58
C ALA A 79 2.34 6.75 11.35
N VAL A 80 1.60 5.72 10.92
CA VAL A 80 1.54 4.43 11.59
C VAL A 80 1.88 3.32 10.60
N LEU A 81 2.69 2.35 11.05
CA LEU A 81 3.00 1.15 10.28
C LEU A 81 1.81 0.18 10.24
N TYR A 82 1.67 -0.55 9.14
CA TYR A 82 0.65 -1.59 9.04
C TYR A 82 0.96 -2.73 10.01
N ARG A 83 -0.05 -3.22 10.75
CA ARG A 83 0.13 -4.23 11.82
C ARG A 83 1.09 -3.79 12.95
N LEU A 84 1.04 -2.51 13.33
CA LEU A 84 1.92 -1.96 14.37
C LEU A 84 1.89 -2.74 15.70
N PRO A 85 0.73 -3.16 16.26
CA PRO A 85 0.72 -3.98 17.49
C PRO A 85 1.58 -5.24 17.37
N GLU A 86 1.46 -5.97 16.26
CA GLU A 86 2.21 -7.20 16.01
C GLU A 86 3.69 -6.93 15.78
N VAL A 87 4.02 -5.84 15.10
CA VAL A 87 5.39 -5.35 14.94
C VAL A 87 6.02 -5.05 16.30
N LEU A 88 5.30 -4.40 17.21
CA LEU A 88 5.80 -4.09 18.55
C LEU A 88 5.96 -5.35 19.41
N ALA A 89 5.02 -6.30 19.33
CA ALA A 89 5.13 -7.58 20.01
C ALA A 89 6.35 -8.39 19.53
N ALA A 90 6.56 -8.45 18.22
CA ALA A 90 7.71 -9.11 17.61
C ALA A 90 9.03 -8.43 18.00
N LYS A 91 9.05 -7.10 18.03
CA LYS A 91 10.20 -6.30 18.48
C LYS A 91 10.54 -6.63 19.94
N ALA A 92 9.55 -6.69 20.83
CA ALA A 92 9.77 -7.04 22.24
C ALA A 92 10.35 -8.45 22.43
N GLN A 93 10.07 -9.36 21.49
CA GLN A 93 10.61 -10.72 21.46
C GLN A 93 11.96 -10.82 20.73
N GLY A 94 12.50 -9.72 20.20
CA GLY A 94 13.72 -9.72 19.40
C GLY A 94 13.57 -10.41 18.04
N ALA A 95 12.34 -10.62 17.57
CA ALA A 95 12.08 -11.27 16.29
C ALA A 95 12.44 -10.35 15.11
N THR A 96 12.75 -10.98 13.97
CA THR A 96 13.02 -10.24 12.72
C THR A 96 11.72 -9.69 12.14
N ILE A 97 11.74 -8.42 11.74
CA ILE A 97 10.59 -7.72 11.15
C ILE A 97 10.90 -7.40 9.69
N TYR A 98 10.07 -7.91 8.78
CA TYR A 98 10.23 -7.68 7.35
C TYR A 98 9.46 -6.42 6.91
N CYS A 99 10.07 -5.57 6.09
CA CYS A 99 9.38 -4.44 5.48
C CYS A 99 9.17 -4.73 3.99
N VAL A 100 7.91 -4.68 3.55
CA VAL A 100 7.52 -4.96 2.16
C VAL A 100 6.75 -3.79 1.55
N GLU A 101 6.52 -3.85 0.23
CA GLU A 101 6.04 -2.68 -0.54
C GLU A 101 4.55 -2.35 -0.32
N GLY A 102 3.74 -3.31 0.11
CA GLY A 102 2.29 -3.11 0.23
C GLY A 102 1.60 -4.10 1.15
N GLU A 103 0.36 -3.77 1.49
CA GLU A 103 -0.40 -4.42 2.57
C GLU A 103 -0.75 -5.87 2.22
N ARG A 104 -1.04 -6.16 0.94
CA ARG A 104 -1.28 -7.52 0.46
C ARG A 104 -0.08 -8.44 0.71
N ASP A 105 1.13 -7.96 0.46
CA ASP A 105 2.34 -8.76 0.65
C ASP A 105 2.60 -8.99 2.16
N VAL A 106 2.28 -8.00 2.99
CA VAL A 106 2.28 -8.15 4.45
C VAL A 106 1.32 -9.25 4.88
N ASP A 107 0.07 -9.23 4.40
CA ASP A 107 -0.94 -10.23 4.77
C ASP A 107 -0.53 -11.65 4.33
N GLN A 108 0.10 -11.78 3.15
CA GLN A 108 0.64 -13.05 2.68
C GLN A 108 1.76 -13.58 3.58
N LEU A 109 2.69 -12.72 4.00
CA LEU A 109 3.76 -13.10 4.93
C LEU A 109 3.21 -13.43 6.33
N ALA A 110 2.26 -12.64 6.82
CA ALA A 110 1.62 -12.86 8.11
C ALA A 110 0.86 -14.21 8.14
N ALA A 111 0.21 -14.59 7.04
CA ALA A 111 -0.44 -15.90 6.90
C ALA A 111 0.56 -17.07 6.97
N LEU A 112 1.84 -16.83 6.68
CA LEU A 112 2.93 -17.80 6.82
C LEU A 112 3.63 -17.72 8.19
N GLY A 113 3.12 -16.93 9.13
CA GLY A 113 3.72 -16.71 10.45
C GLY A 113 4.93 -15.78 10.44
N ILE A 114 5.20 -15.08 9.33
CA ILE A 114 6.31 -14.13 9.21
C ILE A 114 5.82 -12.73 9.57
N VAL A 115 6.50 -12.09 10.52
CA VAL A 115 6.19 -10.71 10.92
C VAL A 115 6.65 -9.74 9.85
N ALA A 116 5.70 -9.07 9.20
CA ALA A 116 5.96 -8.09 8.17
C ALA A 116 5.14 -6.80 8.36
N THR A 117 5.61 -5.70 7.78
CA THR A 117 4.94 -4.40 7.81
C THR A 117 5.20 -3.58 6.54
N THR A 118 4.43 -2.50 6.37
CA THR A 118 4.56 -1.51 5.31
C THR A 118 4.00 -0.15 5.75
N ASN A 119 4.35 0.93 5.05
CA ASN A 119 3.78 2.25 5.25
C ASN A 119 2.51 2.45 4.38
N ILE A 120 1.58 3.30 4.82
CA ILE A 120 0.27 3.52 4.14
C ILE A 120 0.36 3.96 2.67
N GLU A 121 1.47 4.58 2.28
CA GLU A 121 1.67 5.08 0.91
C GLU A 121 2.44 4.10 0.01
N GLY A 122 2.89 2.98 0.58
CA GLY A 122 3.77 2.00 -0.06
C GLY A 122 5.08 2.58 -0.56
N ALA A 123 5.72 1.86 -1.49
CA ALA A 123 6.98 2.26 -2.09
C ALA A 123 6.88 3.53 -2.97
N SER A 124 7.97 4.30 -3.00
CA SER A 124 8.17 5.40 -3.96
C SER A 124 8.76 4.88 -5.26
N LYS A 125 8.35 5.47 -6.38
CA LYS A 125 9.03 5.25 -7.66
C LYS A 125 10.42 5.92 -7.65
N PRO A 126 11.42 5.40 -8.38
CA PRO A 126 12.70 6.07 -8.56
C PRO A 126 12.49 7.52 -9.06
N GLY A 127 13.25 8.47 -8.50
CA GLY A 127 13.15 9.90 -8.86
C GLY A 127 11.94 10.64 -8.27
N LYS A 128 11.16 10.02 -7.39
CA LYS A 128 10.11 10.69 -6.60
C LYS A 128 10.53 10.77 -5.14
N ARG A 129 10.02 11.80 -4.44
CA ARG A 129 10.23 11.97 -2.99
C ARG A 129 9.91 10.67 -2.26
N ALA A 130 10.78 10.29 -1.32
CA ALA A 130 10.54 9.14 -0.45
C ALA A 130 9.24 9.37 0.34
N LYS A 131 8.35 8.39 0.28
CA LYS A 131 7.10 8.33 1.07
C LYS A 131 7.32 7.80 2.48
N TRP A 132 8.52 7.26 2.72
CA TRP A 132 8.93 6.83 4.05
C TRP A 132 9.26 8.04 4.91
N ARG A 133 8.60 8.14 6.07
CA ARG A 133 8.81 9.19 7.06
C ARG A 133 9.71 8.70 8.21
N PRO A 134 10.45 9.60 8.87
CA PRO A 134 11.23 9.26 10.07
C PRO A 134 10.41 8.59 11.17
N ASP A 135 9.13 8.95 11.31
CA ASP A 135 8.20 8.36 12.27
C ASP A 135 8.10 6.82 12.14
N TYR A 136 8.14 6.30 10.91
CA TYR A 136 8.10 4.84 10.66
C TYR A 136 9.40 4.16 11.10
N THR A 137 10.54 4.82 10.86
CA THR A 137 11.83 4.33 11.33
C THR A 137 11.88 4.30 12.86
N ALA A 138 11.36 5.34 13.53
CA ALA A 138 11.30 5.39 14.98
C ALA A 138 10.46 4.25 15.58
N GLN A 139 9.37 3.85 14.92
CA GLN A 139 8.55 2.71 15.32
C GLN A 139 9.31 1.37 15.24
N LEU A 140 10.25 1.24 14.29
CA LEU A 140 11.08 0.04 14.09
C LEU A 140 12.41 0.08 14.85
N ALA A 141 12.83 1.24 15.36
CA ALA A 141 14.11 1.39 16.04
C ALA A 141 14.22 0.40 17.21
N GLY A 142 15.33 -0.36 17.29
CA GLY A 142 15.52 -1.42 18.29
C GLY A 142 14.96 -2.80 17.91
N ALA A 143 14.36 -2.96 16.72
CA ALA A 143 14.08 -4.30 16.17
C ALA A 143 15.36 -4.95 15.63
N ALA A 144 15.46 -6.28 15.70
CA ALA A 144 16.58 -7.02 15.15
C ALA A 144 16.66 -6.80 13.62
N PRO A 145 17.84 -6.47 13.07
CA PRO A 145 17.98 -6.22 11.65
C PRO A 145 17.65 -7.48 10.84
N CYS A 146 17.05 -7.28 9.66
CA CYS A 146 16.80 -8.34 8.68
C CYS A 146 18.14 -8.93 8.20
N GLY A 147 18.69 -9.88 8.96
CA GLY A 147 20.00 -10.49 8.68
C GLY A 147 20.62 -11.30 9.80
N ALA A 148 20.22 -11.11 11.07
CA ALA A 148 20.82 -11.79 12.22
C ALA A 148 19.98 -13.00 12.66
N GLY A 149 19.92 -14.04 11.83
CA GLY A 149 19.27 -15.30 12.17
C GLY A 149 19.80 -16.41 11.26
N ALA A 150 20.66 -17.27 11.83
CA ALA A 150 21.13 -18.46 11.16
C ALA A 150 19.96 -19.42 10.87
N GLY A 151 19.87 -19.92 9.64
CA GLY A 151 19.05 -21.08 9.30
C GLY A 151 17.59 -20.80 8.98
N GLN A 152 17.30 -20.17 7.83
CA GLN A 152 16.15 -20.50 6.98
C GLN A 152 16.29 -19.84 5.60
N ARG A 153 15.99 -20.59 4.53
CA ARG A 153 16.23 -20.23 3.13
C ARG A 153 15.49 -18.94 2.75
N ARG A 154 16.27 -17.98 2.23
CA ARG A 154 15.86 -16.60 1.89
C ARG A 154 15.14 -16.53 0.53
N PRO A 155 13.95 -15.90 0.40
CA PRO A 155 13.55 -15.33 -0.88
C PRO A 155 14.42 -14.10 -1.18
N ARG A 156 14.86 -13.96 -2.44
CA ARG A 156 15.76 -12.88 -2.88
C ARG A 156 15.14 -11.50 -2.58
N PRO A 157 15.87 -10.57 -1.94
CA PRO A 157 15.34 -9.23 -1.69
C PRO A 157 15.24 -8.45 -3.01
N ARG A 158 14.06 -7.89 -3.28
CA ARG A 158 13.84 -6.87 -4.31
C ARG A 158 14.36 -5.50 -3.80
N PRO A 159 14.61 -4.51 -4.68
CA PRO A 159 15.47 -3.34 -4.42
C PRO A 159 15.09 -2.41 -3.25
N HIS A 160 13.98 -2.64 -2.55
CA HIS A 160 13.50 -1.82 -1.44
C HIS A 160 14.13 -2.17 -0.08
N ALA A 161 14.84 -3.30 0.05
CA ALA A 161 15.51 -3.69 1.30
C ALA A 161 16.64 -2.72 1.74
N ALA A 162 17.10 -1.85 0.84
CA ALA A 162 18.21 -0.93 1.12
C ALA A 162 17.89 0.15 2.17
N HIS A 163 16.63 0.52 2.38
CA HIS A 163 16.29 1.56 3.37
C HIS A 163 16.08 1.01 4.78
N CYS A 164 15.65 -0.26 4.92
CA CYS A 164 15.46 -0.90 6.23
C CYS A 164 16.78 -1.33 6.87
N ALA A 165 17.82 -1.58 6.07
CA ALA A 165 19.16 -1.87 6.57
C ALA A 165 19.88 -0.64 7.18
N ALA A 166 19.45 0.58 6.84
CA ALA A 166 20.13 1.81 7.25
C ALA A 166 19.91 2.21 8.72
N VAL A 167 18.95 1.59 9.43
CA VAL A 167 18.63 1.92 10.82
C VAL A 167 19.55 1.20 11.82
N ALA A 168 20.38 0.26 11.34
CA ALA A 168 21.27 -0.54 12.18
C ALA A 168 22.70 0.03 12.31
N GLY A 169 22.98 1.22 11.76
CA GLY A 169 24.35 1.72 11.58
C GLY A 169 24.75 2.98 12.36
N GLN A 170 23.90 3.58 13.20
CA GLN A 170 24.25 4.79 13.96
C GLN A 170 24.12 4.55 15.46
N SER A 171 24.98 3.66 15.96
CA SER A 171 25.45 3.73 17.33
C SER A 171 26.97 3.73 17.27
N ARG A 172 27.54 4.94 17.32
CA ARG A 172 28.83 5.29 17.89
C ARG A 172 28.88 6.81 18.07
#